data_AF-A0A7C7I7U8-F1
#
_entry.id   AF-A0A7C7I7U8-F1
#
_cell.length_a   1.000
_cell.length_b   1.000
_cell.length_c   1.000
_cell.angle_alpha   90.00
_cell.angle_beta   90.00
_cell.angle_gamma   90.00
#
_symmetry.space_group_name_H-M   'P 1'
#
loop_
_entity.id
_entity.type
_entity.pdbx_description
1 polymer ?
#
loop_
_entity_poly.entity_id
_entity_poly.type
_entity_poly.pdbx_seq_one_letter_code
_entity_poly.pdbx_strand_id
1 'polypeptide(L)'
;MLFRQNSLFRGGGVTLDAGSAVMGTEDELETLDAIGELADKSLVWTMPAGEETRYYMLEPLRQYAAARLNPEEALEAGSRHASYFRDLAEEAFPEIHGPNQIEWFAGLEREHDNLRAALAWGLELGDANLAQRTAAALWRFWIVRRHVAEGVEWFDRVLALEGGPSKAGAFALLQAGFVSTMVRIDDLEGCRAQIREARAQFVELGEAEGVMTTDSHDAVMQWGLRDFGASSRVLAKIQAIHRSNGFEWGDGFCGWFLGSAAWLSGDITQAGEHYSRSLEIYRRVGDYTFIAWRSSHWRT
;
A
#
# COMPACT_ATOMS: atom_id res chain seq x y z
N MET A 1 -18.95 -1.29 26.51
CA MET A 1 -17.86 -2.01 25.81
C MET A 1 -17.25 -1.14 24.72
N LEU A 2 -18.05 -0.66 23.77
CA LEU A 2 -17.61 0.19 22.65
C LEU A 2 -16.82 1.44 23.05
N PHE A 3 -17.18 2.15 24.12
CA PHE A 3 -16.40 3.31 24.59
C PHE A 3 -14.91 3.00 24.75
N ARG A 4 -14.58 1.85 25.36
CA ARG A 4 -13.19 1.44 25.61
C ARG A 4 -12.51 0.99 24.33
N GLN A 5 -13.19 0.20 23.51
CA GLN A 5 -12.66 -0.30 22.24
C GLN A 5 -12.45 0.81 21.20
N ASN A 6 -13.29 1.86 21.22
CA ASN A 6 -13.09 3.05 20.39
C ASN A 6 -11.75 3.74 20.65
N SER A 7 -11.13 3.49 21.79
CA SER A 7 -9.81 4.01 22.09
C SER A 7 -8.69 3.42 21.23
N LEU A 8 -8.95 2.36 20.46
CA LEU A 8 -8.00 1.76 19.52
C LEU A 8 -7.89 2.55 18.21
N PHE A 9 -8.96 3.20 17.78
CA PHE A 9 -8.92 4.04 16.59
C PHE A 9 -8.08 5.30 16.82
N ARG A 10 -7.39 5.73 15.77
CA ARG A 10 -6.47 6.88 15.76
C ARG A 10 -6.87 7.82 14.63
N GLY A 11 -7.04 9.11 14.94
CA GLY A 11 -7.26 10.17 13.97
C GLY A 11 -8.63 10.11 13.27
N GLY A 12 -8.80 9.19 12.30
CA GLY A 12 -9.80 9.16 11.24
C GLY A 12 -11.28 9.01 11.64
N GLY A 13 -11.59 9.00 12.94
CA GLY A 13 -12.93 8.65 13.43
C GLY A 13 -13.28 7.19 13.13
N VAL A 14 -14.41 6.75 13.64
CA VAL A 14 -14.89 5.37 13.53
C VAL A 14 -16.04 5.34 12.53
N THR A 15 -16.00 4.45 11.56
CA THR A 15 -17.15 4.09 10.72
C THR A 15 -17.94 2.98 11.40
N LEU A 16 -19.19 2.73 10.98
CA LEU A 16 -19.97 1.63 11.53
C LEU A 16 -19.27 0.29 11.25
N ASP A 17 -18.82 0.05 10.04
CA ASP A 17 -18.13 -1.18 9.62
C ASP A 17 -16.90 -1.46 10.48
N ALA A 18 -16.04 -0.45 10.64
CA ALA A 18 -14.84 -0.58 11.46
C ALA A 18 -15.21 -0.79 12.95
N GLY A 19 -16.24 -0.09 13.43
CA GLY A 19 -16.78 -0.28 14.78
C GLY A 19 -17.26 -1.70 15.03
N SER A 20 -18.08 -2.25 14.11
CA SER A 20 -18.61 -3.61 14.15
C SER A 20 -17.48 -4.64 14.18
N ALA A 21 -16.49 -4.47 13.29
CA ALA A 21 -15.32 -5.34 13.23
C ALA A 21 -14.54 -5.36 14.56
N VAL A 22 -14.30 -4.20 15.18
CA VAL A 22 -13.56 -4.12 16.45
C VAL A 22 -14.39 -4.64 17.64
N MET A 23 -15.70 -4.42 17.65
CA MET A 23 -16.58 -5.02 18.65
C MET A 23 -16.66 -6.54 18.53
N GLY A 24 -16.45 -7.08 17.31
CA GLY A 24 -16.64 -8.49 17.00
C GLY A 24 -18.12 -8.86 16.87
N THR A 25 -18.95 -7.93 16.38
CA THR A 25 -20.35 -8.17 16.05
C THR A 25 -20.56 -8.12 14.54
N GLU A 26 -21.47 -8.95 14.04
CA GLU A 26 -21.94 -8.90 12.65
C GLU A 26 -23.18 -8.01 12.49
N ASP A 27 -23.77 -7.55 13.60
CA ASP A 27 -24.96 -6.69 13.60
C ASP A 27 -24.57 -5.21 13.69
N GLU A 28 -24.63 -4.51 12.55
CA GLU A 28 -24.38 -3.07 12.48
C GLU A 28 -25.35 -2.25 13.35
N LEU A 29 -26.56 -2.74 13.62
CA LEU A 29 -27.51 -2.04 14.50
C LEU A 29 -27.00 -2.02 15.94
N GLU A 30 -26.36 -3.09 16.39
CA GLU A 30 -25.73 -3.15 17.72
C GLU A 30 -24.62 -2.10 17.83
N THR A 31 -23.78 -1.97 16.79
CA THR A 31 -22.75 -0.93 16.72
C THR A 31 -23.38 0.46 16.71
N LEU A 32 -24.42 0.66 15.90
CA LEU A 32 -25.10 1.94 15.79
C LEU A 32 -25.73 2.37 17.12
N ASP A 33 -26.44 1.47 17.80
CA ASP A 33 -27.04 1.72 19.11
C ASP A 33 -25.95 2.06 20.14
N ALA A 34 -24.86 1.30 20.16
CA ALA A 34 -23.74 1.56 21.06
C ALA A 34 -23.07 2.92 20.80
N ILE A 35 -22.93 3.34 19.53
CA ILE A 35 -22.43 4.66 19.16
C ILE A 35 -23.44 5.75 19.54
N GLY A 36 -24.74 5.51 19.34
CA GLY A 36 -25.83 6.39 19.75
C GLY A 36 -25.75 6.72 21.24
N GLU A 37 -25.54 5.71 22.08
CA GLU A 37 -25.34 5.93 23.52
C GLU A 37 -24.13 6.81 23.85
N LEU A 38 -23.05 6.72 23.06
CA LEU A 38 -21.87 7.57 23.24
C LEU A 38 -22.15 9.01 22.79
N ALA A 39 -22.91 9.18 21.70
CA ALA A 39 -23.31 10.48 21.19
C ALA A 39 -24.25 11.19 22.19
N ASP A 40 -25.23 10.47 22.75
CA ASP A 40 -26.14 10.99 23.78
C ASP A 40 -25.39 11.47 25.04
N LYS A 41 -24.27 10.82 25.36
CA LYS A 41 -23.38 11.19 26.48
C LYS A 41 -22.31 12.22 26.07
N SER A 42 -22.36 12.75 24.84
CA SER A 42 -21.37 13.68 24.27
C SER A 42 -19.92 13.15 24.33
N LEU A 43 -19.76 11.82 24.30
CA LEU A 43 -18.45 11.16 24.29
C LEU A 43 -17.86 11.05 22.89
N VAL A 44 -18.71 11.14 21.86
CA VAL A 44 -18.32 11.21 20.46
C VAL A 44 -19.08 12.34 19.75
N TRP A 45 -18.51 12.88 18.68
CA TRP A 45 -19.23 13.76 17.75
C TRP A 45 -19.22 13.17 16.34
N THR A 46 -20.21 13.55 15.55
CA THR A 46 -20.39 13.07 14.18
C THR A 46 -19.83 14.06 13.18
N MET A 47 -19.22 13.54 12.11
CA MET A 47 -18.93 14.32 10.92
C MET A 47 -19.33 13.52 9.68
N PRO A 48 -20.06 14.14 8.72
CA PRO A 48 -20.28 13.53 7.41
C PRO A 48 -18.96 13.38 6.67
N ALA A 49 -18.75 12.23 6.02
CA ALA A 49 -17.56 11.91 5.23
C ALA A 49 -17.98 11.24 3.92
N GLY A 50 -18.49 12.03 2.97
CA GLY A 50 -19.05 11.49 1.73
C GLY A 50 -20.40 10.81 2.01
N GLU A 51 -20.52 9.53 1.64
CA GLU A 51 -21.70 8.71 1.92
C GLU A 51 -21.68 8.09 3.33
N GLU A 52 -20.54 8.16 4.04
CA GLU A 52 -20.39 7.63 5.39
C GLU A 52 -20.58 8.69 6.48
N THR A 53 -20.96 8.24 7.67
CA THR A 53 -20.88 9.03 8.91
C THR A 53 -19.74 8.53 9.77
N ARG A 54 -18.91 9.45 10.26
CA ARG A 54 -17.78 9.13 11.14
C ARG A 54 -17.96 9.69 12.53
N TYR A 55 -17.60 8.86 13.50
CA TYR A 55 -17.74 9.14 14.92
C TYR A 55 -16.38 9.37 15.55
N TYR A 56 -16.15 10.57 16.06
CA TYR A 56 -14.86 10.99 16.59
C TYR A 56 -14.90 11.07 18.10
N MET A 57 -13.84 10.58 18.75
CA MET A 57 -13.63 10.69 20.18
C MET A 57 -12.53 11.72 20.48
N LEU A 58 -12.73 12.56 21.49
CA LEU A 58 -11.74 13.57 21.88
C LEU A 58 -10.51 12.84 22.41
N GLU A 59 -9.30 13.32 22.09
CA GLU A 59 -8.06 12.67 22.51
C GLU A 59 -7.99 12.41 24.05
N PRO A 60 -8.39 13.35 24.93
CA PRO A 60 -8.46 13.06 26.37
C PRO A 60 -9.43 11.92 26.74
N LEU A 61 -10.58 11.82 26.06
CA LEU A 61 -11.54 10.74 26.28
C LEU A 61 -10.99 9.41 25.75
N ARG A 62 -10.30 9.43 24.61
CA ARG A 62 -9.63 8.27 24.03
C ARG A 62 -8.59 7.70 24.98
N GLN A 63 -7.75 8.55 25.58
CA GLN A 63 -6.76 8.13 26.59
C GLN A 63 -7.43 7.55 27.85
N TYR A 64 -8.50 8.19 28.32
CA TYR A 64 -9.27 7.72 29.47
C TYR A 64 -9.97 6.37 29.22
N ALA A 65 -10.44 6.15 27.99
CA ALA A 65 -11.03 4.90 27.53
C ALA A 65 -9.97 3.80 27.42
N ALA A 66 -8.79 4.11 26.85
CA ALA A 66 -7.67 3.18 26.73
C ALA A 66 -7.18 2.69 28.11
N ALA A 67 -7.09 3.59 29.09
CA ALA A 67 -6.69 3.25 30.46
C ALA A 67 -7.68 2.30 31.18
N ARG A 68 -8.87 2.06 30.61
CA ARG A 68 -9.90 1.16 31.17
C ARG A 68 -10.03 -0.17 30.42
N LEU A 69 -9.31 -0.34 29.31
CA LEU A 69 -9.21 -1.64 28.66
C LEU A 69 -8.42 -2.56 29.59
N ASN A 70 -9.00 -3.71 29.92
CA ASN A 70 -8.21 -4.76 30.54
C ASN A 70 -7.31 -5.43 29.48
N PRO A 71 -6.26 -6.17 29.87
CA PRO A 71 -5.32 -6.74 28.91
C PRO A 71 -5.94 -7.71 27.89
N GLU A 72 -6.94 -8.49 28.29
CA GLU A 72 -7.62 -9.47 27.43
C GLU A 72 -8.48 -8.76 26.37
N GLU A 73 -9.29 -7.78 26.80
CA GLU A 73 -10.07 -6.93 25.91
C GLU A 73 -9.19 -6.14 24.94
N ALA A 74 -8.04 -5.64 25.41
CA ALA A 74 -7.08 -4.93 24.57
C ALA A 74 -6.48 -5.86 23.51
N LEU A 75 -6.12 -7.08 23.88
CA LEU A 75 -5.58 -8.09 22.97
C LEU A 75 -6.58 -8.49 21.88
N GLU A 76 -7.81 -8.82 22.27
CA GLU A 76 -8.84 -9.23 21.32
C GLU A 76 -9.26 -8.10 20.37
N ALA A 77 -9.57 -6.93 20.92
CA ALA A 77 -10.03 -5.81 20.12
C ALA A 77 -8.89 -5.21 19.27
N GLY A 78 -7.66 -5.21 19.78
CA GLY A 78 -6.48 -4.81 19.02
C GLY A 78 -6.20 -5.74 17.84
N SER A 79 -6.35 -7.06 18.03
CA SER A 79 -6.22 -8.04 16.96
C SER A 79 -7.28 -7.85 15.85
N ARG A 80 -8.54 -7.59 16.24
CA ARG A 80 -9.61 -7.28 15.28
C ARG A 80 -9.38 -5.96 14.54
N HIS A 81 -8.95 -4.91 15.26
CA HIS A 81 -8.58 -3.62 14.66
C HIS A 81 -7.46 -3.79 13.63
N ALA A 82 -6.36 -4.44 14.01
CA ALA A 82 -5.22 -4.64 13.12
C ALA A 82 -5.58 -5.48 11.90
N SER A 83 -6.40 -6.53 12.08
CA SER A 83 -6.90 -7.36 10.98
C SER A 83 -7.77 -6.56 10.01
N TYR A 84 -8.72 -5.77 10.52
CA TYR A 84 -9.59 -4.92 9.71
C TYR A 84 -8.80 -3.94 8.84
N PHE A 85 -7.82 -3.24 9.42
CA PHE A 85 -7.03 -2.26 8.67
C PHE A 85 -6.00 -2.91 7.73
N ARG A 86 -5.55 -4.13 8.03
CA ARG A 86 -4.79 -4.97 7.08
C ARG A 86 -5.65 -5.34 5.88
N ASP A 87 -6.88 -5.79 6.12
CA ASP A 87 -7.82 -6.16 5.06
C ASP A 87 -8.18 -4.95 4.18
N LEU A 88 -8.43 -3.78 4.80
CA LEU A 88 -8.67 -2.52 4.07
C LEU A 88 -7.49 -2.14 3.17
N ALA A 89 -6.25 -2.28 3.64
CA ALA A 89 -5.07 -1.99 2.84
C ALA A 89 -4.97 -2.93 1.63
N GLU A 90 -5.28 -4.22 1.82
CA GLU A 90 -5.27 -5.21 0.75
C GLU A 90 -6.41 -5.03 -0.25
N GLU A 91 -7.59 -4.62 0.19
CA GLU A 91 -8.72 -4.27 -0.68
C GLU A 91 -8.40 -3.04 -1.54
N ALA A 92 -7.73 -2.04 -0.96
CA ALA A 92 -7.30 -0.85 -1.68
C ALA A 92 -6.24 -1.16 -2.76
N PHE A 93 -5.43 -2.20 -2.56
CA PHE A 93 -4.26 -2.50 -3.40
C PHE A 93 -4.56 -2.65 -4.91
N PRO A 94 -5.55 -3.43 -5.37
CA PRO A 94 -5.91 -3.45 -6.79
C PRO A 94 -6.53 -2.12 -7.25
N GLU A 95 -7.33 -1.48 -6.40
CA GLU A 95 -8.12 -0.31 -6.75
C GLU A 95 -7.29 0.98 -6.95
N ILE A 96 -6.15 1.10 -6.25
CA ILE A 96 -5.19 2.21 -6.44
C ILE A 96 -4.44 2.17 -7.77
N HIS A 97 -4.69 1.15 -8.60
CA HIS A 97 -4.18 1.02 -9.96
C HIS A 97 -5.29 1.24 -11.02
N GLY A 98 -6.51 1.57 -10.59
CA GLY A 98 -7.69 1.66 -11.45
C GLY A 98 -8.41 3.02 -11.39
N PRO A 99 -9.68 3.07 -11.85
CA PRO A 99 -10.44 4.32 -11.95
C PRO A 99 -10.78 4.92 -10.59
N ASN A 100 -10.88 4.08 -9.56
CA ASN A 100 -11.27 4.48 -8.20
C ASN A 100 -10.09 5.01 -7.37
N GLN A 101 -8.87 5.05 -7.92
CA GLN A 101 -7.66 5.31 -7.12
C GLN A 101 -7.70 6.61 -6.31
N ILE A 102 -8.37 7.66 -6.81
CA ILE A 102 -8.43 8.96 -6.12
C ILE A 102 -9.18 8.80 -4.79
N GLU A 103 -10.31 8.10 -4.84
CA GLU A 103 -11.14 7.82 -3.66
C GLU A 103 -10.41 6.90 -2.70
N TRP A 104 -9.78 5.84 -3.21
CA TRP A 104 -8.99 4.91 -2.39
C TRP A 104 -7.78 5.57 -1.73
N PHE A 105 -7.02 6.40 -2.45
CA PHE A 105 -5.91 7.15 -1.83
C PHE A 105 -6.41 8.14 -0.78
N ALA A 106 -7.57 8.78 -0.99
CA ALA A 106 -8.17 9.66 0.02
C ALA A 106 -8.67 8.87 1.24
N GLY A 107 -9.21 7.66 1.03
CA GLY A 107 -9.58 6.72 2.08
C GLY A 107 -8.37 6.31 2.91
N LEU A 108 -7.32 5.80 2.28
CA LEU A 108 -6.07 5.42 2.94
C LEU A 108 -5.41 6.59 3.68
N GLU A 109 -5.45 7.81 3.14
CA GLU A 109 -4.95 8.99 3.84
C GLU A 109 -5.73 9.26 5.14
N ARG A 110 -7.05 9.11 5.09
CA ARG A 110 -7.92 9.29 6.27
C ARG A 110 -7.66 8.22 7.33
N GLU A 111 -7.37 7.00 6.90
CA GLU A 111 -7.08 5.85 7.78
C GLU A 111 -5.59 5.70 8.12
N HIS A 112 -4.74 6.63 7.71
CA HIS A 112 -3.29 6.45 7.82
C HIS A 112 -2.83 6.20 9.27
N ASP A 113 -3.39 6.89 10.25
CA ASP A 113 -3.07 6.66 11.66
C ASP A 113 -3.58 5.30 12.19
N ASN A 114 -4.70 4.80 11.66
CA ASN A 114 -5.20 3.46 11.97
C ASN A 114 -4.32 2.37 11.34
N LEU A 115 -3.84 2.59 10.12
CA LEU A 115 -2.91 1.71 9.41
C LEU A 115 -1.55 1.64 10.14
N ARG A 116 -1.04 2.77 10.64
CA ARG A 116 0.13 2.82 11.53
C ARG A 116 -0.08 2.03 12.81
N ALA A 117 -1.27 2.13 13.41
CA ALA A 117 -1.61 1.36 14.60
C ALA A 117 -1.67 -0.15 14.32
N ALA A 118 -2.20 -0.57 13.17
CA ALA A 118 -2.20 -1.96 12.75
C ALA A 118 -0.78 -2.51 12.53
N LEU A 119 0.10 -1.73 11.89
CA LEU A 119 1.52 -2.09 11.74
C LEU A 119 2.24 -2.20 13.09
N ALA A 120 2.02 -1.23 13.98
CA ALA A 120 2.59 -1.26 15.34
C ALA A 120 2.12 -2.50 16.11
N TRP A 121 0.83 -2.85 16.01
CA TRP A 121 0.27 -4.03 16.63
C TRP A 121 0.94 -5.33 16.16
N GLY A 122 1.12 -5.49 14.84
CA GLY A 122 1.81 -6.64 14.28
C GLY A 122 3.26 -6.76 14.78
N LEU A 123 3.97 -5.63 14.88
CA LEU A 123 5.32 -5.60 15.44
C LEU A 123 5.36 -5.97 16.93
N GLU A 124 4.44 -5.43 17.73
CA GLU A 124 4.36 -5.69 19.18
C GLU A 124 4.08 -7.16 19.50
N LEU A 125 3.24 -7.82 18.71
CA LEU A 125 2.94 -9.25 18.85
C LEU A 125 3.93 -10.17 18.14
N GLY A 126 4.86 -9.63 17.36
CA GLY A 126 5.75 -10.42 16.49
C GLY A 126 5.00 -11.15 15.36
N ASP A 127 3.82 -10.67 14.97
CA ASP A 127 3.05 -11.22 13.85
C ASP A 127 3.59 -10.68 12.52
N ALA A 128 4.59 -11.38 12.00
CA ALA A 128 5.21 -11.06 10.72
C ALA A 128 4.20 -11.09 9.57
N ASN A 129 3.20 -11.98 9.58
CA ASN A 129 2.24 -12.09 8.49
C ASN A 129 1.37 -10.84 8.41
N LEU A 130 0.80 -10.40 9.53
CA LEU A 130 -0.02 -9.20 9.60
C LEU A 130 0.77 -7.96 9.18
N ALA A 131 1.97 -7.79 9.73
CA ALA A 131 2.77 -6.60 9.50
C ALA A 131 3.30 -6.53 8.05
N GLN A 132 3.81 -7.65 7.50
CA GLN A 132 4.34 -7.71 6.14
C GLN A 132 3.25 -7.51 5.09
N ARG A 133 2.07 -8.12 5.26
CA ARG A 133 0.94 -7.94 4.34
C ARG A 133 0.47 -6.48 4.32
N THR A 134 0.30 -5.88 5.50
CA THR A 134 -0.13 -4.49 5.63
C THR A 134 0.88 -3.54 4.98
N ALA A 135 2.17 -3.65 5.32
CA ALA A 135 3.21 -2.77 4.77
C ALA A 135 3.34 -2.94 3.25
N ALA A 136 3.30 -4.18 2.76
CA ALA A 136 3.37 -4.46 1.35
C ALA A 136 2.14 -3.93 0.59
N ALA A 137 0.95 -3.88 1.17
CA ALA A 137 -0.21 -3.28 0.49
C ALA A 137 -0.11 -1.74 0.39
N LEU A 138 0.61 -1.09 1.32
CA LEU A 138 0.71 0.37 1.42
C LEU A 138 1.85 1.03 0.61
N TRP A 139 2.72 0.24 -0.04
CA TRP A 139 3.92 0.76 -0.72
C TRP A 139 3.63 1.94 -1.67
N ARG A 140 2.58 1.81 -2.48
CA ARG A 140 2.20 2.80 -3.49
C ARG A 140 1.53 4.01 -2.87
N PHE A 141 0.74 3.81 -1.81
CA PHE A 141 0.16 4.90 -1.03
C PHE A 141 1.27 5.81 -0.49
N TRP A 142 2.31 5.23 0.12
CA TRP A 142 3.43 6.02 0.64
C TRP A 142 4.15 6.82 -0.45
N ILE A 143 4.32 6.28 -1.65
CA ILE A 143 4.90 7.02 -2.78
C ILE A 143 3.98 8.16 -3.25
N VAL A 144 2.73 7.84 -3.59
CA VAL A 144 1.81 8.80 -4.22
C VAL A 144 1.44 9.94 -3.25
N ARG A 145 1.30 9.61 -1.96
CA ARG A 145 0.96 10.58 -0.90
C ARG A 145 2.17 11.20 -0.22
N ARG A 146 3.39 10.88 -0.71
CA ARG A 146 4.67 11.47 -0.29
C ARG A 146 5.08 11.14 1.15
N HIS A 147 4.66 9.99 1.65
CA HIS A 147 5.05 9.42 2.95
C HIS A 147 6.22 8.41 2.79
N VAL A 148 7.11 8.62 1.81
CA VAL A 148 8.14 7.64 1.42
C VAL A 148 9.11 7.31 2.55
N ALA A 149 9.62 8.32 3.26
CA ALA A 149 10.57 8.12 4.36
C ALA A 149 9.98 7.25 5.48
N GLU A 150 8.72 7.51 5.82
CA GLU A 150 7.98 6.68 6.76
C GLU A 150 7.80 5.24 6.24
N GLY A 151 7.44 5.08 4.97
CA GLY A 151 7.29 3.75 4.37
C GLY A 151 8.58 2.93 4.48
N VAL A 152 9.74 3.55 4.26
CA VAL A 152 11.05 2.91 4.45
C VAL A 152 11.25 2.48 5.91
N GLU A 153 10.94 3.35 6.88
CA GLU A 153 11.06 3.02 8.31
C GLU A 153 10.14 1.86 8.72
N TRP A 154 8.92 1.81 8.20
CA TRP A 154 8.02 0.68 8.43
C TRP A 154 8.56 -0.61 7.82
N PHE A 155 9.04 -0.57 6.58
CA PHE A 155 9.64 -1.75 5.96
C PHE A 155 10.84 -2.29 6.73
N ASP A 156 11.76 -1.42 7.18
CA ASP A 156 12.91 -1.84 7.98
C ASP A 156 12.48 -2.58 9.26
N ARG A 157 11.46 -2.05 9.96
CA ARG A 157 10.95 -2.65 11.21
C ARG A 157 10.24 -3.98 10.96
N VAL A 158 9.40 -4.03 9.92
CA VAL A 158 8.58 -5.20 9.59
C VAL A 158 9.42 -6.35 9.05
N LEU A 159 10.48 -6.05 8.29
CA LEU A 159 11.43 -7.05 7.77
C LEU A 159 12.42 -7.53 8.83
N ALA A 160 12.56 -6.83 9.96
CA ALA A 160 13.34 -7.29 11.11
C ALA A 160 12.61 -8.34 11.96
N LEU A 161 11.31 -8.58 11.73
CA LEU A 161 10.58 -9.65 12.40
C LEU A 161 11.08 -11.02 11.91
N GLU A 162 11.26 -11.95 12.85
CA GLU A 162 11.57 -13.33 12.51
C GLU A 162 10.35 -13.97 11.83
N GLY A 163 10.57 -14.52 10.64
CA GLY A 163 9.57 -15.25 9.87
C GLY A 163 10.25 -16.07 8.78
N GLY A 164 9.74 -17.27 8.53
CA GLY A 164 10.21 -18.08 7.40
C GLY A 164 9.81 -17.46 6.05
N PRO A 165 10.34 -17.98 4.93
CA PRO A 165 9.95 -17.56 3.60
C PRO A 165 8.43 -17.60 3.43
N SER A 166 7.83 -16.48 3.05
CA SER A 166 6.40 -16.38 2.77
C SER A 166 6.17 -15.44 1.60
N LYS A 167 5.05 -15.62 0.89
CA LYS A 167 4.67 -14.74 -0.24
C LYS A 167 4.59 -13.27 0.20
N ALA A 168 4.02 -13.03 1.38
CA ALA A 168 3.90 -11.69 1.95
C ALA A 168 5.26 -11.08 2.31
N GLY A 169 6.16 -11.86 2.93
CA GLY A 169 7.51 -11.43 3.28
C GLY A 169 8.35 -11.11 2.04
N ALA A 170 8.30 -11.98 1.02
CA ALA A 170 8.97 -11.74 -0.26
C ALA A 170 8.43 -10.49 -0.96
N PHE A 171 7.12 -10.28 -0.93
CA PHE A 171 6.50 -9.08 -1.50
C PHE A 171 6.87 -7.81 -0.72
N ALA A 172 6.85 -7.85 0.61
CA ALA A 172 7.30 -6.74 1.45
C ALA A 172 8.78 -6.39 1.19
N LEU A 173 9.64 -7.39 1.04
CA LEU A 173 11.06 -7.21 0.77
C LEU A 173 11.31 -6.59 -0.62
N LEU A 174 10.56 -7.03 -1.63
CA LEU A 174 10.57 -6.43 -2.96
C LEU A 174 10.19 -4.94 -2.90
N GLN A 175 9.07 -4.62 -2.23
CA GLN A 175 8.59 -3.25 -2.14
C GLN A 175 9.51 -2.37 -1.29
N ALA A 176 10.10 -2.90 -0.22
CA ALA A 176 11.11 -2.22 0.58
C ALA A 176 12.32 -1.81 -0.26
N GLY A 177 12.84 -2.74 -1.06
CA GLY A 177 13.94 -2.47 -1.98
C GLY A 177 13.60 -1.37 -2.99
N PHE A 178 12.39 -1.41 -3.56
CA PHE A 178 11.97 -0.39 -4.52
C PHE A 178 11.76 0.99 -3.88
N VAL A 179 10.98 1.08 -2.81
CA VAL A 179 10.66 2.34 -2.12
C VAL A 179 11.93 3.00 -1.56
N SER A 180 12.86 2.20 -1.04
CA SER A 180 14.13 2.69 -0.50
C SER A 180 14.97 3.46 -1.51
N THR A 181 14.85 3.17 -2.80
CA THR A 181 15.63 3.85 -3.86
C THR A 181 15.32 5.35 -3.97
N MET A 182 14.15 5.77 -3.48
CA MET A 182 13.72 7.17 -3.49
C MET A 182 14.32 7.99 -2.34
N VAL A 183 14.89 7.33 -1.32
CA VAL A 183 15.43 7.98 -0.12
C VAL A 183 16.91 7.65 0.09
N ARG A 184 17.32 6.42 -0.24
CA ARG A 184 18.67 5.86 -0.11
C ARG A 184 19.40 5.86 -1.46
N ILE A 185 19.49 7.04 -2.09
CA ILE A 185 20.14 7.20 -3.41
C ILE A 185 21.61 6.74 -3.37
N ASP A 186 22.23 6.79 -2.19
CA ASP A 186 23.63 6.45 -1.96
C ASP A 186 23.85 4.93 -1.80
N ASP A 187 22.78 4.14 -1.61
CA ASP A 187 22.82 2.69 -1.37
C ASP A 187 21.87 1.92 -2.32
N LEU A 188 22.03 2.15 -3.62
CA LEU A 188 21.25 1.42 -4.64
C LEU A 188 21.60 -0.07 -4.69
N GLU A 189 22.82 -0.46 -4.32
CA GLU A 189 23.21 -1.88 -4.29
C GLU A 189 22.52 -2.63 -3.12
N GLY A 190 22.38 -1.99 -1.95
CA GLY A 190 21.58 -2.52 -0.84
C GLY A 190 20.11 -2.67 -1.23
N CYS A 191 19.51 -1.65 -1.86
CA CYS A 191 18.14 -1.74 -2.39
C CYS A 191 17.98 -2.90 -3.37
N ARG A 192 18.96 -3.10 -4.26
CA ARG A 192 18.96 -4.18 -5.24
C ARG A 192 19.22 -5.55 -4.63
N ALA A 193 19.97 -5.63 -3.54
CA ALA A 193 20.15 -6.87 -2.78
C ALA A 193 18.81 -7.36 -2.21
N GLN A 194 17.98 -6.45 -1.67
CA GLN A 194 16.63 -6.79 -1.21
C GLN A 194 15.74 -7.34 -2.33
N ILE A 195 15.76 -6.71 -3.52
CA ILE A 195 15.01 -7.20 -4.69
C ILE A 195 15.48 -8.61 -5.11
N ARG A 196 16.79 -8.88 -5.09
CA ARG A 196 17.36 -10.20 -5.42
C ARG A 196 16.97 -11.27 -4.40
N GLU A 197 16.96 -10.92 -3.12
CA GLU A 197 16.54 -11.83 -2.06
C GLU A 197 15.04 -12.14 -2.17
N ALA A 198 14.19 -11.13 -2.38
CA ALA A 198 12.76 -11.33 -2.65
C ALA A 198 12.53 -12.26 -3.84
N ARG A 199 13.31 -12.09 -4.91
CA ARG A 199 13.28 -12.98 -6.08
C ARG A 199 13.64 -14.42 -5.73
N ALA A 200 14.68 -14.63 -4.92
CA ALA A 200 15.07 -15.96 -4.48
C ALA A 200 13.94 -16.64 -3.69
N GLN A 201 13.28 -15.90 -2.80
CA GLN A 201 12.13 -16.40 -2.04
C GLN A 201 10.95 -16.75 -2.96
N PHE A 202 10.61 -15.91 -3.94
CA PHE A 202 9.54 -16.24 -4.90
C PHE A 202 9.87 -17.46 -5.76
N VAL A 203 11.15 -17.66 -6.13
CA VAL A 203 11.59 -18.88 -6.84
C VAL A 203 11.41 -20.12 -5.97
N GLU A 204 11.83 -20.06 -4.70
CA GLU A 204 11.67 -21.16 -3.75
C GLU A 204 10.20 -21.52 -3.52
N LEU A 205 9.33 -20.50 -3.43
CA LEU A 205 7.88 -20.67 -3.26
C LEU A 205 7.15 -21.09 -4.54
N GLY A 206 7.81 -21.08 -5.71
CA GLY A 206 7.18 -21.38 -7.00
C GLY A 206 6.23 -20.28 -7.51
N GLU A 207 6.36 -19.06 -7.01
CA GLU A 207 5.49 -17.91 -7.31
C GLU A 207 5.96 -17.18 -8.58
N ALA A 208 5.59 -17.70 -9.76
CA ALA A 208 6.03 -17.17 -11.05
C ALA A 208 5.69 -15.68 -11.27
N GLU A 209 4.53 -15.23 -10.79
CA GLU A 209 4.12 -13.83 -10.84
C GLU A 209 5.01 -12.94 -9.97
N GLY A 210 5.39 -13.41 -8.79
CA GLY A 210 6.34 -12.74 -7.90
C GLY A 210 7.71 -12.60 -8.55
N VAL A 211 8.22 -13.66 -9.20
CA VAL A 211 9.47 -13.61 -9.96
C VAL A 211 9.41 -12.56 -11.08
N MET A 212 8.34 -12.57 -11.88
CA MET A 212 8.14 -11.56 -12.94
C MET A 212 8.09 -10.13 -12.39
N THR A 213 7.44 -9.94 -11.24
CA THR A 213 7.34 -8.64 -10.58
C THR A 213 8.72 -8.17 -10.09
N THR A 214 9.53 -9.06 -9.52
CA THR A 214 10.92 -8.72 -9.13
C THR A 214 11.79 -8.38 -10.33
N ASP A 215 11.68 -9.13 -11.45
CA ASP A 215 12.42 -8.87 -12.68
C ASP A 215 12.03 -7.49 -13.28
N SER A 216 10.77 -7.08 -13.14
CA SER A 216 10.30 -5.73 -13.54
C SER A 216 11.00 -4.64 -12.72
N HIS A 217 11.06 -4.80 -11.40
CA HIS A 217 11.68 -3.81 -10.51
C HIS A 217 13.20 -3.75 -10.69
N ASP A 218 13.87 -4.89 -10.89
CA ASP A 218 15.31 -4.90 -11.20
C ASP A 218 15.59 -4.19 -12.54
N ALA A 219 14.72 -4.35 -13.55
CA ALA A 219 14.86 -3.63 -14.81
C ALA A 219 14.66 -2.11 -14.66
N VAL A 220 13.77 -1.68 -13.77
CA VAL A 220 13.62 -0.25 -13.41
C VAL A 220 14.88 0.27 -12.71
N MET A 221 15.53 -0.55 -11.87
CA MET A 221 16.81 -0.20 -11.25
C MET A 221 17.95 -0.08 -12.25
N GLN A 222 18.04 -1.02 -13.19
CA GLN A 222 19.00 -0.92 -14.31
C GLN A 222 18.77 0.35 -15.13
N TRP A 223 17.51 0.75 -15.34
CA TRP A 223 17.18 2.00 -16.00
C TRP A 223 17.72 3.22 -15.22
N GLY A 224 17.51 3.25 -13.91
CA GLY A 224 18.03 4.32 -13.03
C GLY A 224 19.57 4.40 -13.02
N LEU A 225 20.23 3.25 -13.12
CA LEU A 225 21.70 3.13 -13.27
C LEU A 225 22.20 3.41 -14.70
N ARG A 226 21.31 3.81 -15.61
CA ARG A 226 21.58 4.13 -17.03
C ARG A 226 22.02 2.94 -17.89
N ASP A 227 21.76 1.70 -17.45
CA ASP A 227 21.86 0.50 -18.29
C ASP A 227 20.54 0.27 -19.04
N PHE A 228 20.27 1.15 -20.01
CA PHE A 228 19.04 1.12 -20.79
C PHE A 228 18.90 -0.16 -21.64
N GLY A 229 20.02 -0.74 -22.07
CA GLY A 229 20.04 -1.96 -22.89
C GLY A 229 19.65 -3.20 -22.11
N ALA A 230 20.16 -3.38 -20.89
CA ALA A 230 19.73 -4.47 -20.02
C ALA A 230 18.26 -4.29 -19.61
N SER A 231 17.90 -3.09 -19.17
CA SER A 231 16.53 -2.74 -18.75
C SER A 231 15.51 -3.03 -19.86
N SER A 232 15.74 -2.51 -21.08
CA SER A 232 14.79 -2.65 -22.19
C SER A 232 14.56 -4.11 -22.61
N ARG A 233 15.62 -4.94 -22.58
CA ARG A 233 15.49 -6.37 -22.92
C ARG A 233 14.60 -7.13 -21.94
N VAL A 234 14.71 -6.82 -20.64
CA VAL A 234 13.89 -7.45 -19.60
C VAL A 234 12.45 -6.94 -19.69
N LEU A 235 12.26 -5.62 -19.74
CA LEU A 235 10.93 -5.00 -19.80
C LEU A 235 10.15 -5.40 -21.06
N ALA A 236 10.80 -5.56 -22.21
CA ALA A 236 10.13 -6.00 -23.44
C ALA A 236 9.57 -7.44 -23.32
N LYS A 237 10.29 -8.34 -22.63
CA LYS A 237 9.82 -9.71 -22.38
C LYS A 237 8.62 -9.73 -21.43
N ILE A 238 8.72 -8.98 -20.34
CA ILE A 238 7.65 -8.87 -19.34
C ILE A 238 6.41 -8.22 -19.95
N GLN A 239 6.59 -7.16 -20.75
CA GLN A 239 5.49 -6.51 -21.47
C GLN A 239 4.73 -7.48 -22.37
N ALA A 240 5.42 -8.40 -23.04
CA ALA A 240 4.76 -9.43 -23.86
C ALA A 240 3.90 -10.39 -23.01
N ILE A 241 4.36 -10.74 -21.80
CA ILE A 241 3.61 -11.58 -20.85
C ILE A 241 2.38 -10.83 -20.31
N HIS A 242 2.54 -9.56 -19.91
CA HIS A 242 1.41 -8.72 -19.48
C HIS A 242 0.34 -8.63 -20.57
N ARG A 243 0.75 -8.49 -21.84
CA ARG A 243 -0.18 -8.50 -22.98
C ARG A 243 -0.89 -9.83 -23.17
N SER A 244 -0.18 -10.96 -23.05
CA SER A 244 -0.82 -12.28 -23.20
C SER A 244 -1.82 -12.56 -22.08
N ASN A 245 -1.56 -12.02 -20.88
CA ASN A 245 -2.38 -12.24 -19.70
C ASN A 245 -3.49 -11.18 -19.52
N GLY A 246 -3.54 -10.16 -20.38
CA GLY A 246 -4.51 -9.08 -20.27
C GLY A 246 -4.26 -8.11 -19.11
N PHE A 247 -3.07 -8.13 -18.48
CA PHE A 247 -2.72 -7.18 -17.42
C PHE A 247 -2.29 -5.84 -18.03
N GLU A 248 -3.29 -5.02 -18.39
CA GLU A 248 -3.07 -3.79 -19.15
C GLU A 248 -2.18 -2.78 -18.42
N TRP A 249 -2.40 -2.59 -17.12
CA TRP A 249 -1.62 -1.66 -16.31
C TRP A 249 -0.11 -1.97 -16.39
N GLY A 250 0.25 -3.25 -16.32
CA GLY A 250 1.62 -3.72 -16.46
C GLY A 250 2.20 -3.52 -17.87
N ASP A 251 1.41 -3.65 -18.94
CA ASP A 251 1.86 -3.30 -20.31
C ASP A 251 2.20 -1.81 -20.41
N GLY A 252 1.33 -0.96 -19.86
CA GLY A 252 1.53 0.49 -19.79
C GLY A 252 2.80 0.85 -19.04
N PHE A 253 3.03 0.22 -17.87
CA PHE A 253 4.20 0.44 -17.03
C PHE A 253 5.51 0.11 -17.75
N CYS A 254 5.62 -1.08 -18.34
CA CYS A 254 6.81 -1.45 -19.13
C CYS A 254 7.01 -0.50 -20.31
N GLY A 255 5.92 -0.10 -21.00
CA GLY A 255 5.97 0.82 -22.13
C GLY A 255 6.53 2.19 -21.76
N TRP A 256 6.25 2.71 -20.56
CA TRP A 256 6.81 3.99 -20.12
C TRP A 256 8.34 3.94 -20.03
N PHE A 257 8.89 2.91 -19.39
CA PHE A 257 10.34 2.75 -19.25
C PHE A 257 11.02 2.48 -20.60
N LEU A 258 10.40 1.68 -21.47
CA LEU A 258 10.89 1.43 -22.84
C LEU A 258 10.93 2.72 -23.66
N GLY A 259 9.87 3.54 -23.60
CA GLY A 259 9.84 4.85 -24.24
C GLY A 259 10.93 5.78 -23.73
N SER A 260 11.17 5.78 -22.40
CA SER A 260 12.22 6.58 -21.77
C SER A 260 13.62 6.13 -22.15
N ALA A 261 13.87 4.82 -22.23
CA ALA A 261 15.13 4.28 -22.73
C ALA A 261 15.37 4.68 -24.20
N ALA A 262 14.35 4.58 -25.06
CA ALA A 262 14.43 4.98 -26.47
C ALA A 262 14.73 6.48 -26.62
N TRP A 263 14.04 7.32 -25.85
CA TRP A 263 14.27 8.77 -25.85
C TRP A 263 15.70 9.13 -25.44
N LEU A 264 16.21 8.54 -24.35
CA LEU A 264 17.59 8.76 -23.89
C LEU A 264 18.65 8.22 -24.86
N SER A 265 18.28 7.26 -25.70
CA SER A 265 19.13 6.70 -26.76
C SER A 265 19.03 7.48 -28.07
N GLY A 266 18.16 8.50 -28.15
CA GLY A 266 17.94 9.36 -29.31
C GLY A 266 16.93 8.81 -30.34
N ASP A 267 16.28 7.67 -30.09
CA ASP A 267 15.23 7.13 -30.96
C ASP A 267 13.87 7.75 -30.57
N ILE A 268 13.63 8.95 -31.10
CA ILE A 268 12.42 9.73 -30.81
C ILE A 268 11.16 9.07 -31.38
N THR A 269 11.28 8.32 -32.48
CA THR A 269 10.15 7.64 -33.11
C THR A 269 9.65 6.51 -32.20
N GLN A 270 10.55 5.62 -31.80
CA GLN A 270 10.21 4.50 -30.92
C GLN A 270 9.74 5.01 -29.54
N ALA A 271 10.36 6.07 -29.03
CA ALA A 271 9.91 6.72 -27.81
C ALA A 271 8.44 7.18 -27.92
N GLY A 272 8.11 7.90 -28.99
CA GLY A 272 6.75 8.40 -29.24
C GLY A 272 5.69 7.30 -29.31
N GLU A 273 5.99 6.17 -29.95
CA GLU A 273 5.11 5.01 -30.02
C GLU A 273 4.84 4.40 -28.64
N HIS A 274 5.91 4.15 -27.87
CA HIS A 274 5.80 3.59 -26.53
C HIS A 274 4.97 4.48 -25.61
N TYR A 275 5.24 5.79 -25.57
CA TYR A 275 4.50 6.70 -24.71
C TYR A 275 3.05 6.85 -25.11
N SER A 276 2.76 6.91 -26.41
CA SER A 276 1.38 7.02 -26.91
C SER A 276 0.55 5.81 -26.48
N ARG A 277 1.10 4.61 -26.67
CA ARG A 277 0.46 3.37 -26.22
C ARG A 277 0.26 3.31 -24.71
N SER A 278 1.29 3.61 -23.92
CA SER A 278 1.16 3.62 -22.45
C SER A 278 0.08 4.60 -21.98
N LEU A 279 -0.03 5.77 -22.60
CA LEU A 279 -1.08 6.73 -22.24
C LEU A 279 -2.49 6.25 -22.61
N GLU A 280 -2.66 5.62 -23.77
CA GLU A 280 -3.95 5.02 -24.14
C GLU A 280 -4.37 3.94 -23.15
N ILE A 281 -3.43 3.10 -22.73
CA ILE A 281 -3.65 2.09 -21.69
C ILE A 281 -4.08 2.76 -20.38
N TYR A 282 -3.33 3.73 -19.88
CA TYR A 282 -3.67 4.37 -18.59
C TYR A 282 -5.00 5.12 -18.65
N ARG A 283 -5.36 5.72 -19.79
CA ARG A 283 -6.70 6.30 -19.99
C ARG A 283 -7.81 5.26 -19.93
N ARG A 284 -7.58 4.06 -20.50
CA ARG A 284 -8.56 2.97 -20.49
C ARG A 284 -8.70 2.34 -19.10
N VAL A 285 -7.59 2.13 -18.40
CA VAL A 285 -7.56 1.58 -17.04
C VAL A 285 -8.02 2.60 -16.00
N GLY A 286 -7.96 3.90 -16.31
CA GLY A 286 -8.30 4.97 -15.37
C GLY A 286 -7.16 5.36 -14.42
N ASP A 287 -5.90 5.13 -14.82
CA ASP A 287 -4.74 5.52 -14.01
C ASP A 287 -4.38 7.02 -14.16
N TYR A 288 -5.06 7.88 -13.39
CA TYR A 288 -4.79 9.32 -13.28
C TYR A 288 -3.38 9.68 -12.81
N THR A 289 -2.76 8.87 -11.93
CA THR A 289 -1.40 9.15 -11.43
C THR A 289 -0.39 9.12 -12.57
N PHE A 290 -0.38 8.04 -13.37
CA PHE A 290 0.54 7.94 -14.50
C PHE A 290 0.16 8.84 -15.68
N ILE A 291 -1.13 9.16 -15.87
CA ILE A 291 -1.57 10.19 -16.82
C ILE A 291 -0.97 11.56 -16.46
N ALA A 292 -1.07 11.96 -15.20
CA ALA A 292 -0.55 13.24 -14.72
C ALA A 292 0.98 13.29 -14.78
N TRP A 293 1.66 12.21 -14.42
CA TRP A 293 3.13 12.13 -14.41
C TRP A 293 3.76 12.27 -15.80
N ARG A 294 3.06 11.83 -16.87
CA ARG A 294 3.50 12.11 -18.26
C ARG A 294 3.40 13.60 -18.61
N SER A 295 2.35 14.28 -18.15
CA SER A 295 2.08 15.68 -18.53
C SER A 295 3.13 16.68 -18.02
N SER A 296 3.83 16.35 -16.94
CA SER A 296 4.91 17.17 -16.37
C SER A 296 6.25 16.98 -17.06
N HIS A 297 6.51 15.83 -17.69
CA HIS A 297 7.82 15.50 -18.26
C HIS A 297 7.96 15.73 -19.78
N TRP A 298 6.85 16.07 -20.48
CA TRP A 298 6.82 16.27 -21.95
C TRP A 298 6.56 17.72 -22.39
N ARG A 299 6.60 18.68 -21.46
CA ARG A 299 6.55 20.12 -21.79
C ARG A 299 7.95 20.74 -21.78
N THR A 300 8.80 20.28 -22.69
CA THR A 300 10.04 20.94 -23.13
C THR A 300 10.32 20.50 -24.55
#